data_AF-A0A8X6WNG4-F1
#
_entry.id   AF-A0A8X6WNG4-F1
#
_cell.length_a   1.000
_cell.length_b   1.000
_cell.length_c   1.000
_cell.angle_alpha   90.00
_cell.angle_beta   90.00
_cell.angle_gamma   90.00
#
_symmetry.space_group_name_H-M   'P 1'
#
loop_
_entity.id
_entity.type
_entity.pdbx_description
1 polymer ?
#
loop_
_entity_poly.entity_id
_entity_poly.type
_entity_poly.pdbx_seq_one_letter_code
_entity_poly.pdbx_strand_id
1 'polypeptide(L)'
;MTLNSTCFCGAEFCNLQSDCLGVSSGGTDEDLRYLLTGVSVILAAIGALLVLLFLDPLQTVKEPVKFSLKILLATLNNCRKTEQLAIIAISFYVGMIQGFYTADFTKSFIGCAWGSSNVGIVTVFYGLACALSAPLSGFLVKYVGRIPILLLSQIINVGVNVFLLLWTPDPNQQYLFFLSAAMCGVVTGILWAQLPAFYGVLFKKDEEAAFGCYYCMQFYGLVNTFCNK
;
A
#
# COMPACT_ATOMS: atom_id res chain seq x y z
N MET A 1 -29.55 -32.25 8.53
CA MET A 1 -28.43 -31.69 9.32
C MET A 1 -28.18 -30.28 8.82
N THR A 2 -28.58 -29.29 9.61
CA THR A 2 -28.43 -27.86 9.36
C THR A 2 -26.96 -27.46 9.51
N LEU A 3 -26.27 -27.18 8.40
CA LEU A 3 -24.95 -26.54 8.46
C LEU A 3 -25.20 -25.04 8.68
N ASN A 4 -25.20 -24.63 9.95
CA ASN A 4 -25.37 -23.25 10.37
C ASN A 4 -24.04 -22.52 10.16
N SER A 5 -23.73 -22.13 8.92
CA SER A 5 -22.51 -21.39 8.60
C SER A 5 -22.70 -19.92 8.94
N THR A 6 -22.52 -19.56 10.22
CA THR A 6 -22.39 -18.17 10.62
C THR A 6 -21.06 -17.64 10.11
N CYS A 7 -21.10 -16.80 9.08
CA CYS A 7 -19.90 -16.13 8.57
C CYS A 7 -19.34 -15.17 9.64
N PHE A 8 -18.14 -15.47 10.15
CA PHE A 8 -17.40 -14.58 11.03
C PHE A 8 -16.52 -13.65 10.20
N CYS A 9 -16.74 -12.35 10.32
CA CYS A 9 -16.01 -11.30 9.61
C CYS A 9 -15.10 -10.52 10.57
N GLY A 10 -14.15 -9.77 10.03
CA GLY A 10 -13.21 -8.97 10.83
C GLY A 10 -12.00 -9.77 11.31
N ALA A 11 -11.65 -9.63 12.59
CA ALA A 11 -10.45 -10.26 13.17
C ALA A 11 -10.49 -11.80 13.19
N GLU A 12 -11.69 -12.39 13.22
CA GLU A 12 -11.90 -13.85 13.24
C GLU A 12 -12.11 -14.48 11.86
N PHE A 13 -11.84 -13.72 10.79
CA PHE A 13 -12.06 -14.19 9.43
C PHE A 13 -11.08 -15.31 9.04
N CYS A 14 -11.58 -16.54 8.84
CA CYS A 14 -10.81 -17.64 8.24
C CYS A 14 -11.04 -17.71 6.72
N ASN A 15 -9.96 -17.63 5.92
CA ASN A 15 -9.98 -17.74 4.45
C ASN A 15 -10.54 -19.06 3.88
N LEU A 16 -10.91 -20.02 4.73
CA LEU A 16 -11.45 -21.32 4.33
C LEU A 16 -12.89 -21.25 3.80
N GLN A 17 -13.65 -20.20 4.12
CA GLN A 17 -15.06 -20.09 3.72
C GLN A 17 -15.24 -19.04 2.62
N SER A 18 -14.90 -19.41 1.38
CA SER A 18 -15.11 -18.57 0.18
C SER A 18 -16.57 -18.20 -0.07
N ASP A 19 -17.53 -18.93 0.52
CA ASP A 19 -18.97 -18.69 0.39
C ASP A 19 -19.47 -17.43 1.15
N CYS A 20 -18.68 -16.90 2.08
CA CYS A 20 -19.03 -15.71 2.86
C CYS A 20 -18.71 -14.40 2.16
N LEU A 21 -17.78 -14.42 1.20
CA LEU A 21 -17.63 -13.31 0.28
C LEU A 21 -18.87 -13.35 -0.61
N GLY A 22 -19.71 -12.32 -0.54
CA GLY A 22 -20.77 -12.06 -1.50
C GLY A 22 -20.19 -11.76 -2.88
N VAL A 23 -19.45 -12.72 -3.44
CA VAL A 23 -19.16 -12.83 -4.86
C VAL A 23 -20.49 -13.23 -5.43
N SER A 24 -21.21 -12.25 -5.94
CA SER A 24 -22.32 -12.50 -6.86
C SER A 24 -21.74 -13.32 -8.01
N SER A 25 -21.81 -14.64 -7.89
CA SER A 25 -21.44 -15.60 -8.93
C SER A 25 -22.52 -15.62 -10.04
N GLY A 26 -23.13 -14.46 -10.31
CA GLY A 26 -23.83 -14.16 -11.55
C GLY A 26 -22.79 -13.54 -12.47
N GLY A 27 -22.49 -14.22 -13.57
CA GLY A 27 -21.38 -13.92 -14.46
C GLY A 27 -21.11 -12.42 -14.58
N THR A 28 -19.92 -12.00 -14.12
CA THR A 28 -19.39 -10.68 -14.49
C THR A 28 -19.44 -10.60 -15.99
N ASP A 29 -20.22 -9.65 -16.49
CA ASP A 29 -20.37 -9.39 -17.91
C ASP A 29 -18.97 -9.23 -18.53
N GLU A 30 -18.58 -10.15 -19.42
CA GLU A 30 -17.25 -10.14 -20.02
C GLU A 30 -16.99 -8.79 -20.70
N ASP A 31 -18.05 -8.17 -21.24
CA ASP A 31 -18.03 -6.82 -21.81
C ASP A 31 -17.61 -5.75 -20.79
N LEU A 32 -18.08 -5.83 -19.54
CA LEU A 32 -17.68 -4.89 -18.49
C LEU A 32 -16.20 -5.06 -18.11
N ARG A 33 -15.71 -6.31 -18.06
CA ARG A 33 -14.30 -6.61 -17.79
C ARG A 33 -13.40 -6.06 -18.88
N TYR A 34 -13.75 -6.29 -20.15
CA TYR A 34 -13.01 -5.75 -21.29
C TYR A 34 -13.05 -4.22 -21.32
N LEU A 35 -14.19 -3.60 -21.01
CA LEU A 35 -14.32 -2.14 -20.94
C LEU A 35 -13.44 -1.53 -19.85
N LEU A 36 -13.50 -2.05 -18.62
CA LEU A 36 -12.67 -1.57 -17.51
C LEU A 36 -11.17 -1.74 -17.79
N THR A 37 -10.79 -2.88 -18.35
CA THR A 37 -9.39 -3.16 -18.71
C THR A 37 -8.93 -2.24 -19.83
N GLY A 38 -9.75 -2.04 -20.86
CA GLY A 38 -9.47 -1.14 -21.98
C GLY A 38 -9.26 0.30 -21.54
N VAL A 39 -10.19 0.85 -20.73
CA VAL A 39 -10.06 2.21 -20.17
C VAL A 39 -8.78 2.35 -19.35
N SER A 40 -8.46 1.35 -18.52
CA SER A 40 -7.24 1.35 -17.69
C SER A 40 -5.96 1.39 -18.54
N VAL A 41 -5.91 0.61 -19.62
CA VAL A 41 -4.76 0.58 -20.55
C VAL A 41 -4.64 1.90 -21.31
N ILE A 42 -5.75 2.47 -21.78
CA ILE A 42 -5.74 3.77 -22.47
C ILE A 42 -5.23 4.87 -21.54
N LEU A 43 -5.70 4.91 -20.29
CA LEU A 43 -5.21 5.85 -19.29
C LEU A 43 -3.71 5.68 -19.01
N ALA A 44 -3.22 4.44 -18.93
CA ALA A 44 -1.78 4.17 -18.78
C ALA A 44 -0.97 4.65 -20.00
N ALA A 45 -1.48 4.44 -21.22
CA ALA A 45 -0.84 4.92 -22.44
C ALA A 45 -0.81 6.46 -22.52
N ILE A 46 -1.89 7.13 -22.13
CA ILE A 46 -1.94 8.60 -22.00
C ILE A 46 -0.90 9.07 -20.97
N GLY A 47 -0.78 8.39 -19.82
CA GLY A 47 0.23 8.69 -18.81
C GLY A 47 1.66 8.57 -19.35
N ALA A 48 1.96 7.50 -20.09
CA ALA A 48 3.25 7.32 -20.74
C ALA A 48 3.53 8.42 -21.79
N LEU A 49 2.52 8.80 -22.58
CA LEU A 49 2.64 9.88 -23.56
C LEU A 49 2.91 11.24 -22.88
N LEU A 50 2.22 11.53 -21.77
CA LEU A 50 2.46 12.75 -21.00
C LEU A 50 3.89 12.80 -20.46
N VAL A 51 4.41 11.69 -19.92
CA VAL A 51 5.82 11.62 -19.49
C VAL A 51 6.75 11.84 -20.68
N LEU A 52 6.51 11.23 -21.84
CA LEU A 52 7.36 11.40 -23.02
C LEU A 52 7.37 12.82 -23.59
N LEU A 53 6.25 13.55 -23.50
CA LEU A 53 6.10 14.89 -24.06
C LEU A 53 6.49 16.02 -23.09
N PHE A 54 6.22 15.85 -21.79
CA PHE A 54 6.38 16.90 -20.79
C PHE A 54 7.56 16.68 -19.84
N LEU A 55 8.10 15.47 -19.72
CA LEU A 55 9.25 15.25 -18.84
C LEU A 55 10.51 15.70 -19.55
N ASP A 56 11.09 16.80 -19.06
CA ASP A 56 12.40 17.25 -19.52
C ASP A 56 13.43 16.13 -19.31
N PRO A 57 14.29 15.86 -20.31
CA PRO A 57 15.31 14.83 -20.18
C PRO A 57 16.23 15.17 -18.99
N LEU A 58 16.21 14.32 -17.96
CA LEU A 58 17.13 14.43 -16.84
C LEU A 58 18.57 14.36 -17.37
N GLN A 59 19.30 15.47 -17.26
CA GLN A 59 20.73 15.55 -17.55
C GLN A 59 21.55 14.89 -16.42
N THR A 60 21.33 13.60 -16.18
CA THR A 60 22.24 12.82 -15.35
C THR A 60 23.40 12.41 -16.25
N VAL A 61 24.63 12.73 -15.84
CA VAL A 61 25.86 12.33 -16.51
C VAL A 61 25.75 10.83 -16.84
N LYS A 62 25.67 10.51 -18.14
CA LYS A 62 25.56 9.14 -18.65
C LYS A 62 26.86 8.41 -18.37
N GLU A 63 27.04 7.95 -17.14
CA GLU A 63 27.88 6.77 -16.95
C GLU A 63 27.13 5.60 -17.60
N PRO A 64 27.76 4.84 -18.51
CA PRO A 64 27.12 3.69 -19.10
C PRO A 64 26.90 2.66 -18.00
N VAL A 65 25.68 2.61 -17.46
CA VAL A 65 25.26 1.63 -16.46
C VAL A 65 25.20 0.28 -17.16
N LYS A 66 26.34 -0.41 -17.24
CA LYS A 66 26.38 -1.80 -17.69
C LYS A 66 25.69 -2.62 -16.62
N PHE A 67 24.55 -3.21 -16.96
CA PHE A 67 23.85 -4.14 -16.09
C PHE A 67 24.79 -5.31 -15.76
N SER A 68 25.46 -5.22 -14.63
CA SER A 68 26.42 -6.23 -14.18
C SER A 68 25.84 -6.90 -12.96
N LEU A 69 25.87 -8.24 -12.95
CA LEU A 69 25.58 -9.01 -11.73
C LEU A 69 26.43 -8.52 -10.55
N LYS A 70 27.61 -7.94 -10.80
CA LYS A 70 28.44 -7.30 -9.77
C LYS A 70 27.79 -6.09 -9.12
N ILE A 71 27.02 -5.29 -9.88
CA ILE A 71 26.28 -4.14 -9.34
C ILE A 71 25.08 -4.63 -8.53
N LEU A 72 24.36 -5.65 -9.01
CA LEU A 72 23.30 -6.29 -8.21
C LEU A 72 23.84 -6.88 -6.91
N LEU A 73 24.96 -7.60 -6.98
CA LEU A 73 25.61 -8.21 -5.81
C LEU A 73 26.22 -7.15 -4.89
N ALA A 74 26.72 -6.04 -5.44
CA ALA A 74 27.17 -4.88 -4.68
C ALA A 74 26.00 -4.19 -3.98
N THR A 75 24.85 -3.99 -4.65
CA THR A 75 23.62 -3.46 -4.04
C THR A 75 23.12 -4.39 -2.93
N LEU A 76 23.11 -5.71 -3.17
CA LEU A 76 22.67 -6.70 -2.19
C LEU A 76 23.63 -6.80 -0.99
N ASN A 77 24.93 -6.63 -1.22
CA ASN A 77 25.93 -6.57 -0.16
C ASN A 77 25.91 -5.22 0.59
N ASN A 78 25.57 -4.12 -0.08
CA ASN A 78 25.37 -2.81 0.56
C ASN A 78 24.13 -2.87 1.47
N CYS A 79 23.01 -3.46 0.99
CA CYS A 79 21.80 -3.76 1.79
C CYS A 79 22.11 -4.59 3.04
N ARG A 80 23.25 -5.31 3.07
CA ARG A 80 23.65 -6.16 4.19
C ARG A 80 24.44 -5.42 5.28
N LYS A 81 24.73 -4.13 5.10
CA LYS A 81 25.35 -3.30 6.15
C LYS A 81 24.38 -3.11 7.31
N THR A 82 24.91 -3.19 8.53
CA THR A 82 24.14 -3.18 9.79
C THR A 82 23.29 -1.91 9.97
N GLU A 83 23.76 -0.76 9.47
CA GLU A 83 23.01 0.51 9.48
C GLU A 83 21.82 0.52 8.49
N GLN A 84 21.88 -0.29 7.43
CA GLN A 84 20.78 -0.45 6.47
C GLN A 84 19.75 -1.50 6.93
N LEU A 85 20.07 -2.34 7.91
CA LEU A 85 19.20 -3.42 8.38
C LEU A 85 17.91 -2.89 9.03
N ALA A 86 18.02 -1.84 9.85
CA ALA A 86 16.85 -1.18 10.45
C ALA A 86 15.97 -0.53 9.38
N ILE A 87 16.59 0.02 8.35
CA ILE A 87 15.95 0.73 7.25
C ILE A 87 15.22 -0.26 6.31
N ILE A 88 15.80 -1.44 6.10
CA ILE A 88 15.17 -2.58 5.41
C ILE A 88 13.95 -3.08 6.18
N ALA A 89 14.06 -3.23 7.50
CA ALA A 89 12.94 -3.66 8.32
C ALA A 89 11.76 -2.68 8.23
N ILE A 90 12.04 -1.37 8.20
CA ILE A 90 11.01 -0.34 8.01
C ILE A 90 10.34 -0.46 6.63
N SER A 91 11.11 -0.66 5.55
CA SER A 91 10.54 -0.83 4.21
C SER A 91 9.67 -2.07 4.08
N PHE A 92 10.13 -3.17 4.65
CA PHE A 92 9.37 -4.42 4.71
C PHE A 92 8.04 -4.20 5.44
N TYR A 93 8.08 -3.54 6.60
CA TYR A 93 6.90 -3.21 7.39
C TYR A 93 5.91 -2.31 6.65
N VAL A 94 6.38 -1.34 5.86
CA VAL A 94 5.52 -0.49 5.03
C VAL A 94 4.82 -1.30 3.94
N GLY A 95 5.53 -2.25 3.32
CA GLY A 95 4.94 -3.22 2.42
C GLY A 95 3.83 -4.04 3.07
N MET A 96 4.03 -4.44 4.33
CA MET A 96 3.00 -5.14 5.10
C MET A 96 1.78 -4.27 5.41
N ILE A 97 1.95 -2.99 5.75
CA ILE A 97 0.80 -2.07 5.96
C ILE A 97 -0.05 -1.98 4.67
N GLN A 98 0.62 -1.82 3.52
CA GLN A 98 -0.07 -1.77 2.23
C GLN A 98 -0.77 -3.10 1.92
N GLY A 99 -0.11 -4.23 2.23
CA GLY A 99 -0.67 -5.56 2.08
C GLY A 99 -1.90 -5.77 2.95
N PHE A 100 -1.83 -5.37 4.23
CA PHE A 100 -2.93 -5.48 5.18
C PHE A 100 -4.17 -4.75 4.68
N TYR A 101 -4.02 -3.51 4.20
CA TYR A 101 -5.16 -2.78 3.63
C TYR A 101 -5.73 -3.50 2.41
N THR A 102 -4.87 -3.84 1.45
CA THR A 102 -5.31 -4.39 0.15
C THR A 102 -5.80 -5.83 0.20
N ALA A 103 -5.36 -6.63 1.19
CA ALA A 103 -5.67 -8.04 1.30
C ALA A 103 -6.59 -8.39 2.46
N ASP A 104 -6.34 -7.86 3.67
CA ASP A 104 -7.11 -8.18 4.88
C ASP A 104 -8.31 -7.25 5.03
N PHE A 105 -8.06 -5.94 5.02
CA PHE A 105 -9.11 -4.97 5.27
C PHE A 105 -10.21 -5.00 4.19
N THR A 106 -9.83 -5.06 2.91
CA THR A 106 -10.79 -5.15 1.80
C THR A 106 -11.60 -6.45 1.78
N LYS A 107 -10.99 -7.60 2.11
CA LYS A 107 -11.66 -8.90 2.06
C LYS A 107 -12.40 -9.22 3.36
N SER A 108 -11.69 -9.21 4.48
CA SER A 108 -12.16 -9.70 5.78
C SER A 108 -13.10 -8.73 6.49
N PHE A 109 -12.93 -7.42 6.27
CA PHE A 109 -13.80 -6.41 6.87
C PHE A 109 -14.86 -5.96 5.87
N ILE A 110 -14.48 -5.33 4.76
CA ILE A 110 -15.47 -4.75 3.82
C ILE A 110 -16.19 -5.86 3.04
N GLY A 111 -15.45 -6.75 2.40
CA GLY A 111 -16.00 -7.79 1.52
C GLY A 111 -16.92 -8.76 2.24
N CYS A 112 -16.53 -9.22 3.44
CA CYS A 112 -17.30 -10.14 4.26
C CYS A 112 -18.53 -9.48 4.92
N ALA A 113 -18.37 -8.30 5.54
CA ALA A 113 -19.46 -7.71 6.32
C ALA A 113 -20.44 -6.90 5.48
N TRP A 114 -19.98 -6.21 4.43
CA TRP A 114 -20.77 -5.24 3.66
C TRP A 114 -20.83 -5.55 2.15
N GLY A 115 -20.10 -6.57 1.70
CA GLY A 115 -20.11 -7.04 0.32
C GLY A 115 -19.01 -6.46 -0.56
N SER A 116 -18.58 -7.25 -1.53
CA SER A 116 -17.45 -6.95 -2.44
C SER A 116 -17.68 -5.72 -3.33
N SER A 117 -18.94 -5.42 -3.69
CA SER A 117 -19.31 -4.26 -4.51
C SER A 117 -18.92 -2.92 -3.86
N ASN A 118 -18.95 -2.84 -2.52
CA ASN A 118 -18.68 -1.61 -1.77
C ASN A 118 -17.18 -1.38 -1.50
N VAL A 119 -16.32 -2.35 -1.83
CA VAL A 119 -14.86 -2.23 -1.64
C VAL A 119 -14.30 -1.06 -2.45
N GLY A 120 -14.82 -0.84 -3.66
CA GLY A 120 -14.41 0.26 -4.52
C GLY A 120 -14.68 1.63 -3.90
N ILE A 121 -15.92 1.86 -3.43
CA ILE A 121 -16.30 3.17 -2.87
C ILE A 121 -15.53 3.48 -1.58
N VAL A 122 -15.29 2.49 -0.72
CA VAL A 122 -14.48 2.68 0.50
C VAL A 122 -13.02 2.99 0.14
N THR A 123 -12.48 2.33 -0.90
CA THR A 123 -11.10 2.57 -1.36
C THR A 123 -10.90 3.95 -1.97
N VAL A 124 -11.94 4.59 -2.51
CA VAL A 124 -11.86 5.98 -2.94
C VAL A 124 -11.53 6.91 -1.77
N PHE A 125 -12.13 6.71 -0.59
CA PHE A 125 -11.82 7.52 0.60
C PHE A 125 -10.39 7.32 1.09
N TYR A 126 -9.89 6.09 1.04
CA TYR A 126 -8.48 5.79 1.28
C TYR A 126 -7.57 6.57 0.32
N GLY A 127 -7.88 6.56 -0.98
CA GLY A 127 -7.14 7.30 -2.01
C GLY A 127 -7.16 8.81 -1.80
N LEU A 128 -8.32 9.38 -1.49
CA LEU A 128 -8.48 10.82 -1.19
C LEU A 128 -7.66 11.22 0.05
N ALA A 129 -7.76 10.46 1.13
CA ALA A 129 -6.99 10.71 2.34
C ALA A 129 -5.47 10.60 2.10
N CYS A 130 -5.03 9.64 1.28
CA CYS A 130 -3.64 9.50 0.86
C CYS A 130 -3.17 10.73 0.04
N ALA A 131 -3.95 11.17 -0.93
CA ALA A 131 -3.65 12.32 -1.78
C ALA A 131 -3.57 13.63 -1.00
N LEU A 132 -4.39 13.81 0.04
CA LEU A 132 -4.35 15.00 0.89
C LEU A 132 -3.20 14.96 1.91
N SER A 133 -2.97 13.79 2.52
CA SER A 133 -1.96 13.64 3.58
C SER A 133 -0.53 13.69 3.06
N ALA A 134 -0.25 13.24 1.84
CA ALA A 134 1.08 13.29 1.23
C ALA A 134 1.66 14.73 1.18
N PRO A 135 1.02 15.72 0.51
CA PRO A 135 1.53 17.10 0.48
C PRO A 135 1.47 17.77 1.86
N LEU A 136 0.42 17.50 2.65
CA LEU A 136 0.30 18.04 4.00
C LEU A 136 1.49 17.61 4.87
N SER A 137 1.87 16.34 4.83
CA SER A 137 3.04 15.84 5.55
C SER A 137 4.33 16.52 5.07
N GLY A 138 4.48 16.73 3.75
CA GLY A 138 5.63 17.44 3.18
C GLY A 138 5.77 18.87 3.69
N PHE A 139 4.65 19.59 3.81
CA PHE A 139 4.62 20.91 4.43
C PHE A 139 4.93 20.85 5.93
N LEU A 140 4.32 19.91 6.65
CA LEU A 140 4.43 19.80 8.10
C LEU A 140 5.85 19.42 8.57
N VAL A 141 6.60 18.67 7.76
CA VAL A 141 8.01 18.34 8.03
C VAL A 141 8.89 19.58 8.18
N LYS A 142 8.55 20.69 7.52
CA LYS A 142 9.31 21.94 7.65
C LYS A 142 9.22 22.56 9.04
N TYR A 143 8.14 22.28 9.78
CA TYR A 143 7.89 22.86 11.10
C TYR A 143 8.28 21.91 12.24
N VAL A 144 7.91 20.64 12.12
CA VAL A 144 8.03 19.66 13.24
C VAL A 144 9.24 18.74 13.07
N GLY A 145 9.78 18.64 11.86
CA GLY A 145 10.81 17.66 11.51
C GLY A 145 10.24 16.31 11.07
N ARG A 146 11.10 15.48 10.46
CA ARG A 146 10.67 14.25 9.77
C ARG A 146 10.35 13.08 10.72
N ILE A 147 11.24 12.84 11.69
CA ILE A 147 11.09 11.74 12.67
C ILE A 147 9.76 11.80 13.44
N PRO A 148 9.35 12.95 14.04
CA PRO A 148 8.10 13.00 14.79
C PRO A 148 6.86 12.74 13.92
N ILE A 149 6.86 13.15 12.64
CA ILE A 149 5.76 12.87 11.71
C ILE A 149 5.68 11.37 11.38
N LEU A 150 6.83 10.72 11.18
CA LEU A 150 6.89 9.27 10.99
C LEU A 150 6.43 8.52 12.25
N LEU A 151 6.84 8.97 13.45
CA LEU A 151 6.39 8.35 14.69
C LEU A 151 4.88 8.54 14.91
N LEU A 152 4.34 9.73 14.60
CA LEU A 152 2.91 9.99 14.67
C LEU A 152 2.13 9.09 13.73
N SER A 153 2.59 8.87 12.49
CA SER A 153 1.91 7.96 11.57
C SER A 153 1.93 6.51 12.09
N GLN A 154 3.00 6.08 12.76
CA GLN A 154 3.05 4.77 13.41
C GLN A 154 2.08 4.64 14.58
N ILE A 155 1.95 5.67 15.41
CA ILE A 155 0.99 5.68 16.52
C ILE A 155 -0.44 5.57 15.97
N ILE A 156 -0.77 6.33 14.93
CA ILE A 156 -2.07 6.25 14.25
C ILE A 156 -2.29 4.85 13.67
N ASN A 157 -1.27 4.28 13.01
CA ASN A 157 -1.37 2.94 12.43
C ASN A 157 -1.66 1.88 13.50
N VAL A 158 -0.93 1.87 14.61
CA VAL A 158 -1.17 0.93 15.72
C VAL A 158 -2.57 1.16 16.30
N GLY A 159 -2.99 2.41 16.49
CA GLY A 159 -4.33 2.74 16.97
C GLY A 159 -5.43 2.18 16.07
N VAL A 160 -5.30 2.32 14.75
CA VAL A 160 -6.24 1.77 13.77
C VAL A 160 -6.24 0.25 13.80
N ASN A 161 -5.07 -0.39 13.87
CA ASN A 161 -4.98 -1.86 13.94
C ASN A 161 -5.62 -2.41 15.22
N VAL A 162 -5.38 -1.77 16.38
CA VAL A 162 -6.02 -2.14 17.65
C VAL A 162 -7.53 -1.94 17.58
N PHE A 163 -7.97 -0.83 16.99
CA PHE A 163 -9.40 -0.59 16.77
C PHE A 163 -10.03 -1.70 15.89
N LEU A 164 -9.39 -2.06 14.77
CA LEU A 164 -9.87 -3.11 13.87
C LEU A 164 -9.85 -4.51 14.52
N LEU A 165 -8.95 -4.75 15.49
CA LEU A 165 -8.92 -6.00 16.25
C LEU A 165 -10.06 -6.11 17.27
N LEU A 166 -10.44 -4.99 17.88
CA LEU A 166 -11.50 -4.95 18.90
C LEU A 166 -12.90 -4.79 18.30
N TRP A 167 -12.99 -4.28 17.07
CA TRP A 167 -14.24 -4.00 16.41
C TRP A 167 -14.74 -5.18 15.59
N THR A 168 -15.95 -5.64 15.88
CA THR A 168 -16.68 -6.60 15.03
C THR A 168 -17.41 -5.82 13.93
N PRO A 169 -17.14 -6.12 12.65
CA PRO A 169 -17.70 -5.34 11.55
C PRO A 169 -19.21 -5.58 11.40
N ASP A 170 -20.00 -4.52 11.57
CA ASP A 170 -21.46 -4.51 11.43
C ASP A 170 -21.87 -3.70 10.19
N PRO A 171 -22.68 -4.25 9.25
CA PRO A 171 -23.10 -3.56 8.03
C PRO A 171 -23.95 -2.30 8.27
N ASN A 172 -24.56 -2.14 9.44
CA ASN A 172 -25.35 -0.95 9.78
C ASN A 172 -24.45 0.25 10.11
N GLN A 173 -23.18 0.03 10.45
CA GLN A 173 -22.23 1.07 10.84
C GLN A 173 -21.26 1.40 9.69
N GLN A 174 -21.83 1.72 8.52
CA GLN A 174 -21.10 2.00 7.28
C GLN A 174 -20.01 3.07 7.42
N TYR A 175 -20.24 4.07 8.28
CA TYR A 175 -19.31 5.17 8.53
C TYR A 175 -17.95 4.71 9.09
N LEU A 176 -17.92 3.60 9.85
CA LEU A 176 -16.68 3.08 10.44
C LEU A 176 -15.73 2.53 9.39
N PHE A 177 -16.26 1.89 8.34
CA PHE A 177 -15.45 1.41 7.22
C PHE A 177 -14.78 2.55 6.46
N PHE A 178 -15.51 3.64 6.22
CA PHE A 178 -14.95 4.84 5.59
C PHE A 178 -13.90 5.52 6.47
N LEU A 179 -14.17 5.62 7.77
CA LEU A 179 -13.25 6.24 8.72
C LEU A 179 -11.94 5.45 8.85
N SER A 180 -12.01 4.13 8.99
CA SER A 180 -10.81 3.29 9.06
C SER A 180 -10.04 3.29 7.74
N ALA A 181 -10.73 3.28 6.60
CA ALA A 181 -10.08 3.42 5.29
C ALA A 181 -9.38 4.78 5.14
N ALA A 182 -10.03 5.88 5.55
CA ALA A 182 -9.43 7.21 5.52
C ALA A 182 -8.19 7.29 6.44
N MET A 183 -8.26 6.74 7.66
CA MET A 183 -7.12 6.70 8.59
C MET A 183 -5.96 5.90 8.03
N CYS A 184 -6.21 4.70 7.46
CA CYS A 184 -5.21 3.93 6.73
C CYS A 184 -4.62 4.74 5.56
N GLY A 185 -5.46 5.50 4.85
CA GLY A 185 -5.03 6.38 3.75
C GLY A 185 -4.10 7.50 4.21
N VAL A 186 -4.39 8.13 5.37
CA VAL A 186 -3.51 9.14 5.98
C VAL A 186 -2.15 8.54 6.33
N VAL A 187 -2.14 7.39 7.00
CA VAL A 187 -0.90 6.69 7.36
C VAL A 187 -0.09 6.36 6.11
N THR A 188 -0.71 5.74 5.10
CA THR A 188 -0.04 5.40 3.86
C THR A 188 0.49 6.65 3.17
N GLY A 189 -0.31 7.71 3.01
CA GLY A 189 0.13 8.93 2.32
C GLY A 189 1.31 9.60 2.99
N ILE A 190 1.35 9.63 4.33
CA ILE A 190 2.52 10.12 5.08
C ILE A 190 3.74 9.23 4.81
N LEU A 191 3.62 7.91 4.96
CA LEU A 191 4.76 7.00 4.77
C LEU A 191 5.28 7.01 3.33
N TRP A 192 4.38 7.08 2.35
CA TRP A 192 4.70 7.11 0.92
C TRP A 192 5.44 8.38 0.51
N ALA A 193 5.09 9.53 1.09
CA ALA A 193 5.81 10.78 0.85
C ALA A 193 7.12 10.87 1.64
N GLN A 194 7.14 10.39 2.89
CA GLN A 194 8.23 10.65 3.81
C GLN A 194 9.34 9.61 3.83
N LEU A 195 9.08 8.35 3.49
CA LEU A 195 10.15 7.35 3.48
C LEU A 195 11.10 7.51 2.30
N PRO A 196 10.64 7.62 1.03
CA PRO A 196 11.54 7.84 -0.09
C PRO A 196 12.40 9.11 0.07
N ALA A 197 11.80 10.18 0.58
CA ALA A 197 12.52 11.42 0.84
C ALA A 197 13.49 11.32 2.04
N PHE A 198 13.28 10.41 2.99
CA PHE A 198 14.26 10.11 4.03
C PHE A 198 15.46 9.37 3.44
N TYR A 199 15.19 8.37 2.60
CA TYR A 199 16.21 7.60 1.89
C TYR A 199 17.12 8.47 1.03
N GLY A 200 16.55 9.43 0.28
CA GLY A 200 17.34 10.37 -0.53
C GLY A 200 18.24 11.28 0.29
N VAL A 201 17.84 11.67 1.51
CA VAL A 201 18.70 12.49 2.39
C VAL A 201 19.83 11.65 3.00
N LEU A 202 19.55 10.39 3.35
CA LEU A 202 20.50 9.52 4.04
C LEU A 202 21.56 8.92 3.10
N PHE A 203 21.19 8.58 1.85
CA PHE A 203 22.06 7.87 0.90
C PHE A 203 22.43 8.71 -0.33
N LYS A 204 22.76 9.99 -0.14
CA LYS A 204 23.12 10.92 -1.23
C LYS A 204 24.19 10.43 -2.23
N LYS A 205 25.07 9.53 -1.79
CA LYS A 205 26.18 9.02 -2.61
C LYS A 205 25.79 7.80 -3.47
N ASP A 206 24.81 7.02 -3.01
CA ASP A 206 24.38 5.75 -3.62
C ASP A 206 22.84 5.70 -3.74
N GLU A 207 22.21 6.81 -4.17
CA GLU A 207 20.75 6.98 -4.14
C GLU A 207 20.03 5.89 -4.95
N GLU A 208 20.50 5.60 -6.17
CA GLU A 208 19.89 4.61 -7.07
C GLU A 208 19.85 3.20 -6.45
N ALA A 209 20.94 2.77 -5.81
CA ALA A 209 21.02 1.48 -5.14
C ALA A 209 20.13 1.43 -3.90
N ALA A 210 20.07 2.53 -3.14
CA ALA A 210 19.24 2.63 -1.94
C ALA A 210 17.74 2.60 -2.26
N PHE A 211 17.31 3.32 -3.30
CA PHE A 211 15.92 3.27 -3.78
C PHE A 211 15.56 1.90 -4.33
N GLY A 212 16.46 1.26 -5.10
CA GLY A 212 16.25 -0.11 -5.57
C GLY A 212 16.04 -1.10 -4.41
N CYS A 213 16.85 -1.02 -3.35
CA CYS A 213 16.69 -1.84 -2.15
C CYS A 213 15.39 -1.55 -1.40
N TYR A 214 15.02 -0.26 -1.26
CA TYR A 214 13.78 0.18 -0.63
C TYR A 214 12.56 -0.47 -1.29
N TYR A 215 12.42 -0.31 -2.61
CA TYR A 215 11.27 -0.85 -3.33
C TYR A 215 11.26 -2.39 -3.32
N CYS A 216 12.43 -3.02 -3.48
CA CYS A 216 12.54 -4.47 -3.43
C CYS A 216 12.01 -5.04 -2.09
N MET A 217 12.42 -4.45 -0.98
CA MET A 217 11.98 -4.88 0.36
C MET A 217 10.51 -4.55 0.63
N GLN A 218 10.03 -3.41 0.12
CA GLN A 218 8.61 -3.05 0.20
C GLN A 218 7.73 -4.08 -0.53
N PHE A 219 8.08 -4.45 -1.76
CA PHE A 219 7.35 -5.47 -2.51
C PHE A 219 7.43 -6.85 -1.84
N TYR A 220 8.58 -7.19 -1.25
CA TYR A 220 8.71 -8.42 -0.49
C TYR A 220 7.74 -8.48 0.71
N GLY A 221 7.59 -7.38 1.45
CA GLY A 221 6.60 -7.27 2.54
C GLY A 221 5.16 -7.35 2.07
N LEU A 222 4.85 -6.74 0.93
CA LEU A 222 3.55 -6.84 0.28
C LEU A 222 3.22 -8.31 -0.04
N VAL A 223 4.11 -9.00 -0.77
CA VAL A 223 3.90 -10.40 -1.18
C VAL A 223 3.74 -11.32 0.03
N ASN A 224 4.54 -11.13 1.09
CA ASN A 224 4.42 -11.93 2.31
C ASN A 224 3.03 -11.82 2.93
N THR A 225 2.41 -10.64 2.88
CA THR A 225 1.06 -10.43 3.41
C THR A 225 -0.02 -11.13 2.57
N PHE A 226 0.17 -11.23 1.26
CA PHE A 226 -0.71 -11.99 0.38
C PHE A 226 -0.54 -13.51 0.52
N CYS A 227 0.68 -13.97 0.79
CA CYS A 227 1.06 -15.39 0.79
C CYS A 227 0.79 -16.09 2.13
N ASN A 228 0.80 -15.36 3.26
CA ASN A 228 0.58 -15.92 4.59
C ASN A 228 -0.90 -16.21 4.90
N LYS A 229 -1.63 -16.76 3.92
CA LYS A 229 -3.09 -16.93 3.95
C LYS A 229 -3.54 -18.25 3.36
#